data_AF-A0A7N2MVS3-F1
#
_entry.id   AF-A0A7N2MVS3-F1
#
_cell.length_a   1.000
_cell.length_b   1.000
_cell.length_c   1.000
_cell.angle_alpha   90.00
_cell.angle_beta   90.00
_cell.angle_gamma   90.00
#
_symmetry.space_group_name_H-M   'P 1'
#
loop_
_entity.id
_entity.type
_entity.pdbx_description
1 polymer ?
#
loop_
_entity_poly.entity_id
_entity_poly.type
_entity_poly.pdbx_seq_one_letter_code
_entity_poly.pdbx_strand_id
1 'polypeptide(L)'
;MSNALISCGYLLLSTISFIFIGDIATKEALEWVIKEPKIVRAASIICRLMDDVVSNEFEQERGHVVLGIECYMKQYGVSKQEAHDEFRKQIMNAWKDKNKECNTP
;
A
#
# COMPACT_ATOMS: atom_id res chain seq x y z
N MET A 1 1.87 -6.36 -8.35
CA MET A 1 1.57 -5.16 -7.54
C MET A 1 0.10 -4.74 -7.59
N SER A 2 -0.53 -4.58 -8.76
CA SER A 2 -1.94 -4.13 -8.88
C SER A 2 -2.92 -4.88 -7.95
N ASN A 3 -2.98 -6.22 -8.06
CA ASN A 3 -3.87 -7.03 -7.21
C ASN A 3 -3.53 -6.92 -5.72
N ALA A 4 -2.25 -6.80 -5.37
CA ALA A 4 -1.80 -6.70 -3.99
C ALA A 4 -2.24 -5.40 -3.31
N LEU A 5 -2.38 -4.31 -4.07
CA LEU A 5 -2.93 -3.04 -3.56
C LEU A 5 -4.43 -3.12 -3.32
N ILE A 6 -5.17 -3.90 -4.12
CA ILE A 6 -6.60 -4.13 -3.89
C ILE A 6 -6.80 -5.07 -2.70
N SER A 7 -6.05 -6.17 -2.64
CA SER A 7 -6.21 -7.21 -1.61
C SER A 7 -5.73 -6.80 -0.23
N CYS A 8 -4.93 -5.74 -0.10
CA CYS A 8 -4.54 -5.20 1.22
C CYS A 8 -5.70 -4.54 1.96
N GLY A 9 -6.83 -4.29 1.27
CA GLY A 9 -8.04 -3.75 1.88
C GLY A 9 -7.96 -2.27 2.27
N TYR A 10 -6.84 -1.58 2.00
CA TYR A 10 -6.67 -0.20 2.44
C TYR A 10 -7.66 0.76 1.79
N LEU A 11 -7.91 0.65 0.48
CA LEU A 11 -8.92 1.46 -0.23
C LEU A 11 -10.33 1.23 0.34
N LEU A 12 -10.67 -0.03 0.63
CA LEU A 12 -11.94 -0.39 1.25
C LEU A 12 -12.06 0.26 2.64
N LEU A 13 -11.02 0.10 3.47
CA LEU A 13 -10.98 0.65 4.82
C LEU A 13 -11.08 2.17 4.81
N SER A 14 -10.37 2.87 3.91
CA SER A 14 -10.46 4.32 3.79
C SER A 14 -11.86 4.76 3.37
N THR A 15 -12.45 4.09 2.38
CA THR A 15 -13.80 4.43 1.89
C THR A 15 -14.85 4.25 2.98
N ILE A 16 -14.81 3.12 3.69
CA ILE A 16 -15.71 2.84 4.82
C ILE A 16 -15.49 3.87 5.94
N SER A 17 -14.24 4.18 6.28
CA SER A 17 -13.92 5.19 7.30
C SER A 17 -14.53 6.55 6.96
N PHE A 18 -14.48 6.97 5.69
CA PHE A 18 -15.10 8.21 5.23
C PHE A 18 -16.61 8.25 5.50
N ILE A 19 -17.33 7.16 5.24
CA ILE A 19 -18.77 7.05 5.49
C ILE A 19 -19.11 7.30 6.97
N PHE A 20 -18.22 6.90 7.89
CA PHE A 20 -18.45 7.03 9.33
C PHE A 20 -18.05 8.39 9.93
N ILE A 21 -17.47 9.31 9.14
CA ILE A 21 -17.06 10.64 9.62
C ILE A 21 -18.23 11.64 9.68
N GLY A 22 -19.45 11.23 9.31
CA GLY A 22 -20.67 12.05 9.42
C GLY A 22 -20.81 13.03 8.26
N ASP A 23 -21.09 14.30 8.53
CA ASP A 23 -21.49 15.30 7.52
C ASP A 23 -20.43 15.59 6.42
N ILE A 24 -19.18 15.14 6.62
CA ILE A 24 -18.08 15.25 5.63
C ILE A 24 -18.20 14.15 4.54
N ALA A 25 -18.98 13.09 4.79
CA ALA A 25 -19.16 11.95 3.90
C ALA A 25 -20.10 12.26 2.72
N THR A 26 -19.81 13.31 1.94
CA THR A 26 -20.62 13.67 0.78
C THR A 26 -20.38 12.70 -0.38
N LYS A 27 -21.28 12.72 -1.38
CA LYS A 27 -21.13 11.93 -2.60
C LYS A 27 -19.82 12.28 -3.32
N GLU A 28 -19.46 13.56 -3.35
CA GLU A 28 -18.25 14.08 -3.98
C GLU A 28 -16.99 13.56 -3.26
N ALA A 29 -17.00 13.50 -1.92
CA ALA A 29 -15.90 12.93 -1.14
C ALA A 29 -15.73 11.43 -1.41
N LEU A 30 -16.83 10.69 -1.55
CA LEU A 30 -16.81 9.27 -1.89
C LEU A 30 -16.34 9.02 -3.33
N GLU A 31 -16.81 9.80 -4.30
CA GLU A 31 -16.33 9.73 -5.68
C GLU A 31 -14.85 10.11 -5.78
N TRP A 32 -14.39 11.05 -4.96
CA TRP A 32 -12.99 11.42 -4.88
C TRP A 32 -12.14 10.25 -4.34
N VAL A 33 -12.51 9.63 -3.22
CA VAL A 33 -11.71 8.54 -2.62
C VAL A 33 -11.67 7.29 -3.52
N ILE A 34 -12.77 6.96 -4.20
CA ILE A 34 -12.88 5.80 -5.11
C ILE A 34 -12.03 5.98 -6.37
N LYS A 35 -11.76 7.23 -6.79
CA LYS A 35 -10.82 7.52 -7.89
C LYS A 35 -9.35 7.29 -7.52
N GLU A 36 -9.07 6.80 -6.32
CA GLU A 36 -7.73 6.51 -5.82
C GLU A 36 -6.76 7.70 -5.99
N PRO A 37 -7.07 8.84 -5.36
CA PRO A 37 -6.22 10.02 -5.44
C PRO A 37 -4.82 9.67 -4.92
N LYS A 38 -3.83 10.45 -5.34
CA LYS A 38 -2.41 10.12 -5.10
C LYS A 38 -2.11 9.82 -3.63
N ILE A 39 -2.76 10.52 -2.70
CA ILE A 39 -2.66 10.29 -1.26
C ILE A 39 -3.17 8.90 -0.82
N VAL A 40 -4.31 8.44 -1.34
CA VAL A 40 -4.91 7.12 -1.03
C VAL A 40 -4.07 6.02 -1.65
N ARG A 41 -3.60 6.23 -2.89
CA ARG A 41 -2.70 5.29 -3.56
C ARG A 41 -1.37 5.14 -2.81
N ALA A 42 -0.77 6.26 -2.39
CA ALA A 42 0.45 6.26 -1.59
C ALA A 42 0.25 5.52 -0.26
N ALA A 43 -0.87 5.76 0.42
CA ALA A 43 -1.19 5.06 1.67
C ALA A 43 -1.39 3.55 1.46
N SER A 44 -2.02 3.13 0.36
CA SER A 44 -2.20 1.72 0.00
C SER A 44 -0.87 1.02 -0.30
N ILE A 45 0.06 1.72 -0.98
CA ILE A 45 1.43 1.23 -1.22
C ILE A 45 2.18 1.04 0.10
N ILE A 46 2.14 2.04 0.99
CA ILE A 46 2.77 1.95 2.31
C ILE A 46 2.22 0.73 3.05
N CYS A 47 0.89 0.58 3.13
CA CYS A 47 0.25 -0.53 3.82
C CYS A 47 0.69 -1.89 3.27
N ARG A 48 0.59 -2.11 1.95
CA ARG A 48 0.92 -3.40 1.34
C ARG A 48 2.40 -3.74 1.47
N LEU A 49 3.29 -2.79 1.16
CA LEU A 49 4.73 -3.07 1.18
C LEU A 49 5.27 -3.21 2.60
N MET A 50 4.74 -2.47 3.57
CA MET A 50 5.11 -2.67 4.97
C MET A 50 4.64 -4.04 5.47
N ASP A 51 3.42 -4.46 5.11
CA ASP A 51 2.92 -5.79 5.46
C ASP A 51 3.80 -6.89 4.86
N ASP A 52 4.18 -6.77 3.58
CA ASP A 52 5.12 -7.70 2.94
C ASP A 52 6.50 -7.71 3.63
N VAL A 53 7.09 -6.55 3.91
CA VAL A 53 8.44 -6.46 4.51
C VAL A 53 8.48 -7.05 5.92
N VAL A 54 7.48 -6.72 6.75
CA VAL A 54 7.47 -7.10 8.18
C VAL A 54 7.07 -8.57 8.36
N SER A 55 6.15 -9.07 7.54
CA SER A 55 5.69 -10.46 7.66
C SER A 55 6.59 -11.47 6.94
N ASN A 56 7.53 -11.03 6.09
CA ASN A 56 8.21 -11.91 5.15
C ASN A 56 8.87 -13.15 5.74
N GLU A 57 9.60 -13.02 6.85
CA GLU A 57 10.27 -14.17 7.47
C GLU A 57 9.26 -15.15 8.06
N PHE A 58 8.28 -14.64 8.81
CA PHE A 58 7.22 -15.44 9.41
C PHE A 58 6.37 -16.20 8.37
N GLU A 59 6.01 -15.53 7.28
CA GLU A 59 5.21 -16.11 6.19
C GLU A 59 5.98 -17.21 5.43
N GLN A 60 7.30 -17.03 5.26
CA GLN A 60 8.19 -18.03 4.67
C GLN A 60 8.28 -19.28 5.54
N GLU A 61 8.46 -19.13 6.85
CA GLU A 61 8.59 -20.24 7.80
C GLU A 61 7.35 -21.13 7.84
N ARG A 62 6.16 -20.53 7.77
CA ARG A 62 4.89 -21.25 7.78
C ARG A 62 4.46 -21.78 6.41
N GLY A 63 5.25 -21.55 5.36
CA GLY A 63 4.98 -22.01 3.99
C GLY A 63 3.72 -21.41 3.36
N HIS A 64 3.32 -20.20 3.81
CA HIS A 64 2.12 -19.54 3.32
C HIS A 64 2.43 -18.60 2.14
N VAL A 65 1.36 -18.06 1.54
CA VAL A 65 1.27 -17.28 0.28
C VAL A 65 2.55 -16.59 -0.20
N VAL A 66 2.76 -16.66 -1.53
CA VAL A 66 3.83 -15.91 -2.21
C VAL A 66 3.70 -14.41 -1.96
N LEU A 67 4.66 -13.85 -1.24
CA LEU A 67 4.69 -12.43 -0.90
C LEU A 67 5.21 -11.56 -2.05
N GLY A 68 4.98 -10.25 -1.96
CA GLY A 68 5.52 -9.30 -2.94
C GLY A 68 7.04 -9.37 -3.07
N ILE A 69 7.75 -9.59 -1.96
CA ILE A 69 9.22 -9.75 -1.94
C ILE A 69 9.65 -10.95 -2.82
N GLU A 70 9.00 -12.09 -2.70
CA GLU A 70 9.32 -13.30 -3.46
C GLU A 70 8.95 -13.17 -4.93
N CYS A 71 7.79 -12.56 -5.21
CA CYS A 71 7.40 -12.20 -6.58
C CYS A 71 8.46 -11.31 -7.23
N TYR A 72 8.97 -10.32 -6.51
CA TYR A 72 9.99 -9.38 -6.99
C TYR A 72 11.32 -10.10 -7.25
N MET A 73 11.79 -10.91 -6.30
CA MET A 73 13.00 -11.72 -6.47
C MET A 73 12.91 -12.61 -7.72
N LYS A 74 11.78 -13.32 -7.89
CA LYS A 74 11.57 -14.20 -9.04
C LYS A 74 11.48 -13.45 -10.36
N GLN A 75 10.85 -12.28 -10.37
CA GLN A 75 10.66 -11.48 -11.59
C GLN A 75 11.97 -10.85 -12.07
N TYR A 76 12.81 -10.37 -11.15
CA TYR A 76 14.00 -9.59 -11.47
C TYR A 76 15.32 -10.35 -11.25
N GLY A 77 15.28 -11.57 -10.72
CA GLY A 77 16.47 -12.38 -10.46
C GLY A 77 17.40 -11.81 -9.39
N VAL A 78 16.85 -11.02 -8.46
CA VAL A 78 17.62 -10.33 -7.41
C VAL A 78 17.61 -11.10 -6.09
N SER A 79 18.55 -10.75 -5.22
CA SER A 79 18.58 -11.28 -3.85
C SER A 79 17.42 -10.77 -3.00
N LYS A 80 17.15 -11.49 -1.90
CA LYS A 80 16.16 -11.09 -0.88
C LYS A 80 16.46 -9.69 -0.32
N GLN A 81 17.73 -9.41 -0.05
CA GLN A 81 18.16 -8.12 0.48
C GLN A 81 17.88 -6.98 -0.50
N GLU A 82 18.22 -7.15 -1.78
CA GLU A 82 17.95 -6.15 -2.82
C GLU A 82 16.44 -5.89 -3.00
N ALA A 83 15.61 -6.95 -2.92
CA ALA A 83 14.16 -6.81 -2.97
C ALA A 83 13.62 -6.01 -1.76
N HIS A 84 14.11 -6.31 -0.56
CA HIS A 84 13.76 -5.59 0.67
C HIS A 84 14.16 -4.11 0.59
N ASP A 85 15.35 -3.81 0.08
CA ASP A 85 15.84 -2.43 -0.01
C ASP A 85 15.07 -1.61 -1.04
N GLU A 86 14.70 -2.21 -2.17
CA GLU A 86 13.82 -1.56 -3.15
C GLU A 86 12.41 -1.33 -2.58
N PHE A 87 11.86 -2.27 -1.81
CA PHE A 87 10.56 -2.08 -1.15
C PHE A 87 10.62 -0.94 -0.12
N ARG A 88 11.66 -0.88 0.72
CA ARG A 88 11.87 0.24 1.67
C ARG A 88 11.98 1.59 0.96
N LYS A 89 12.66 1.63 -0.19
CA LYS A 89 12.76 2.83 -1.02
C LYS A 89 11.39 3.25 -1.58
N GLN A 90 10.59 2.31 -2.07
CA GLN A 90 9.22 2.59 -2.53
C GLN A 90 8.32 3.09 -1.39
N ILE A 91 8.42 2.49 -0.20
CA ILE A 91 7.72 2.94 1.01
C ILE A 91 8.09 4.39 1.34
N MET A 92 9.39 4.72 1.35
CA MET A 92 9.86 6.08 1.61
C MET A 92 9.33 7.08 0.57
N ASN A 93 9.32 6.71 -0.71
CA ASN A 93 8.79 7.57 -1.77
C ASN A 93 7.28 7.78 -1.63
N ALA A 94 6.52 6.72 -1.29
CA ALA A 94 5.09 6.83 -1.02
C ALA A 94 4.80 7.74 0.19
N TRP A 95 5.63 7.70 1.24
CA TRP A 95 5.53 8.65 2.35
C TRP A 95 5.76 10.10 1.92
N LYS A 96 6.76 10.36 1.07
CA LYS A 96 6.99 11.70 0.51
C LYS A 96 5.81 12.19 -0.31
N ASP A 97 5.23 11.32 -1.15
CA ASP A 97 4.04 11.64 -1.93
C ASP A 97 2.85 11.96 -1.03
N LYS A 98 2.54 11.11 -0.05
CA LYS A 98 1.48 11.36 0.94
C LYS A 98 1.66 12.70 1.66
N ASN A 99 2.87 12.98 2.14
CA ASN A 99 3.18 14.22 2.84
C ASN A 99 3.03 15.44 1.94
N LYS A 100 3.41 15.34 0.66
CA LYS A 100 3.22 16.43 -0.30
C LYS A 100 1.74 16.73 -0.51
N GLU A 101 0.90 15.71 -0.68
CA GLU A 101 -0.55 15.88 -0.86
C GLU A 101 -1.20 16.49 0.40
N CYS A 102 -0.79 16.10 1.61
CA CYS A 102 -1.31 16.70 2.85
C CYS A 102 -0.90 18.17 3.05
N ASN A 103 0.24 18.59 2.50
CA ASN A 103 0.77 19.95 2.64
C ASN A 103 0.47 20.83 1.42
N THR A 104 -0.25 20.31 0.42
CA THR A 104 -0.73 21.11 -0.69
C THR A 104 -2.07 21.71 -0.27
N PRO A 105 -2.21 23.05 -0.21
CA PRO A 105 -3.45 23.70 0.19
C PRO A 105 -4.61 23.46 -0.79
#